data_AF-A0A942EGD7-F1
#
_entry.id   AF-A0A942EGD7-F1
#
_cell.length_a   1.000
_cell.length_b   1.000
_cell.length_c   1.000
_cell.angle_alpha   90.00
_cell.angle_beta   90.00
_cell.angle_gamma   90.00
#
_symmetry.space_group_name_H-M   'P 1'
#
loop_
_entity.id
_entity.type
_entity.pdbx_description
1 polymer ?
#
loop_
_entity_poly.entity_id
_entity_poly.type
_entity_poly.pdbx_seq_one_letter_code
_entity_poly.pdbx_strand_id
1 'polypeptide(L)' 'MADTFTVGNLKVTKKVEQAQIDSFVQTLPPEKKADLKDVIMALHQEGLIDIEELH' A
#
# COMPACT_ATOMS: atom_id res chain seq x y z
N MET A 1 12.82 -0.09 11.06
CA MET A 1 12.52 1.34 10.84
C MET A 1 11.24 1.37 10.03
N ALA A 2 10.21 2.08 10.46
CA ALA A 2 8.97 2.14 9.69
C ALA A 2 9.24 2.94 8.40
N ASP A 3 9.20 2.28 7.25
CA ASP A 3 9.45 2.90 5.96
C ASP A 3 8.18 3.65 5.52
N THR A 4 8.14 4.94 5.78
CA THR A 4 7.07 5.82 5.32
C THR A 4 7.44 6.44 3.98
N PHE A 5 6.50 6.49 3.04
CA PHE A 5 6.67 7.12 1.73
C PHE A 5 5.41 7.89 1.33
N THR A 6 5.56 8.92 0.51
CA THR A 6 4.45 9.77 0.06
C THR A 6 4.06 9.45 -1.37
N VAL A 7 2.77 9.27 -1.63
CA VAL A 7 2.18 9.05 -2.96
C VAL A 7 1.13 10.14 -3.20
N GLY A 8 1.50 11.17 -3.95
CA GLY A 8 0.68 12.37 -4.09
C GLY A 8 0.47 13.06 -2.74
N ASN A 9 -0.79 13.22 -2.32
CA ASN A 9 -1.16 13.78 -1.02
C ASN A 9 -1.36 12.71 0.07
N LEU A 10 -1.05 11.45 -0.22
CA LEU A 10 -1.17 10.35 0.73
C LEU A 10 0.21 10.02 1.31
N LYS A 11 0.31 9.99 2.63
CA LYS A 11 1.46 9.46 3.36
C LYS A 11 1.18 8.01 3.71
N VAL A 12 1.97 7.11 3.16
CA VAL A 12 1.86 5.67 3.34
C VAL A 12 2.93 5.19 4.31
N THR A 13 2.53 4.53 5.39
CA THR A 13 3.46 3.93 6.36
C THR A 13 3.41 2.42 6.25
N LYS A 14 4.54 1.77 5.94
CA LYS A 14 4.61 0.30 5.92
C LYS A 14 4.58 -0.25 7.34
N LYS A 15 3.68 -1.19 7.61
CA LYS A 15 3.61 -1.93 8.88
C LYS A 15 4.35 -3.27 8.84
N VAL A 16 4.59 -3.78 7.63
CA VAL A 16 5.20 -5.07 7.38
C VAL A 16 6.44 -4.92 6.48
N GLU A 17 7.20 -6.00 6.33
CA GLU A 17 8.33 -6.02 5.41
C GLU A 17 7.90 -5.96 3.94
N GLN A 18 8.78 -5.42 3.09
CA GLN A 18 8.54 -5.29 1.65
C GLN A 18 8.15 -6.63 1.01
N ALA A 19 8.75 -7.75 1.44
CA ALA A 19 8.44 -9.08 0.90
C ALA A 19 6.98 -9.51 1.12
N GLN A 20 6.36 -9.09 2.24
CA GLN A 20 4.94 -9.37 2.52
C GLN A 20 4.03 -8.53 1.63
N ILE A 21 4.38 -7.27 1.41
CA ILE A 21 3.68 -6.38 0.46
C ILE A 21 3.77 -6.97 -0.94
N ASP A 22 4.97 -7.32 -1.41
CA ASP A 22 5.18 -7.88 -2.75
C ASP A 22 4.38 -9.17 -2.95
N SER A 23 4.36 -10.04 -1.94
CA SER A 23 3.56 -11.28 -1.97
C SER A 23 2.07 -10.99 -2.08
N PHE A 24 1.54 -10.05 -1.30
CA PHE A 24 0.13 -9.66 -1.38
C PHE A 24 -0.19 -9.01 -2.73
N VAL A 25 0.65 -8.09 -3.21
CA VAL A 25 0.48 -7.46 -4.53
C VAL A 25 0.44 -8.52 -5.61
N GLN A 26 1.26 -9.57 -5.55
CA GLN A 26 1.18 -10.67 -6.51
C GLN A 26 -0.17 -11.39 -6.50
N THR A 27 -0.81 -11.56 -5.34
CA THR A 27 -2.15 -12.15 -5.23
C THR A 27 -3.29 -11.26 -5.73
N LEU A 28 -3.06 -9.95 -5.89
CA LEU A 28 -4.11 -9.03 -6.35
C LEU A 28 -4.52 -9.32 -7.80
N PRO A 29 -5.82 -9.18 -8.11
CA PRO A 29 -6.30 -9.29 -9.47
C PRO A 29 -5.71 -8.17 -10.36
N PRO A 30 -5.56 -8.43 -11.67
CA PRO A 30 -4.95 -7.47 -12.60
C PRO A 30 -5.69 -6.14 -12.67
N GLU A 31 -7.01 -6.13 -12.46
CA GLU A 31 -7.83 -4.91 -12.39
C GLU A 31 -7.34 -3.96 -11.29
N LYS A 32 -7.05 -4.48 -10.10
CA LYS A 32 -6.52 -3.68 -8.98
C LYS A 32 -5.05 -3.29 -9.17
N LYS A 33 -4.30 -4.02 -10.01
CA LYS A 33 -2.92 -3.69 -10.35
C LYS A 33 -2.82 -2.58 -11.40
N ALA A 34 -3.91 -2.29 -12.10
CA ALA A 34 -3.94 -1.26 -13.14
C ALA A 34 -3.81 0.15 -12.56
N ASP A 35 -4.38 0.40 -11.38
CA ASP A 35 -4.26 1.66 -10.65
C ASP A 35 -3.47 1.48 -9.35
N LEU A 36 -2.45 2.31 -9.16
CA LEU A 36 -1.65 2.32 -7.94
C LEU A 36 -2.50 2.62 -6.69
N LYS A 37 -3.56 3.43 -6.83
CA LYS A 37 -4.48 3.73 -5.72
C LYS A 37 -5.24 2.49 -5.26
N ASP A 38 -5.68 1.65 -6.17
CA ASP A 38 -6.39 0.41 -5.83
C ASP A 38 -5.48 -0.59 -5.13
N VAL A 39 -4.21 -0.68 -5.56
CA VAL A 39 -3.19 -1.47 -4.86
C VAL A 39 -2.98 -0.95 -3.43
N ILE A 40 -2.78 0.35 -3.28
CA ILE A 40 -2.56 1.01 -1.98
C ILE A 40 -3.78 0.81 -1.07
N MET A 41 -5.00 1.00 -1.59
CA MET A 41 -6.22 0.74 -0.83
C MET A 41 -6.35 -0.73 -0.41
N ALA A 42 -6.01 -1.68 -1.28
CA ALA A 42 -6.07 -3.10 -0.93
C ALA A 42 -5.06 -3.46 0.16
N LEU A 43 -3.83 -2.92 0.08
CA LEU A 43 -2.81 -3.09 1.11
C LEU A 43 -3.25 -2.51 2.46
N HIS A 44 -3.94 -1.37 2.44
CA HIS A 44 -4.49 -0.74 3.65
C HIS A 44 -5.68 -1.52 4.22
N GLN A 45 -6.57 -2.04 3.37
CA GLN A 45 -7.68 -2.91 3.79
C GLN A 45 -7.17 -4.19 4.48
N GLU A 46 -6.06 -4.74 4.00
CA GLU A 46 -5.40 -5.89 4.62
C GLU A 46 -4.59 -5.52 5.89
N GLY A 47 -4.43 -4.23 6.17
CA GLY A 47 -3.67 -3.73 7.33
C GLY A 47 -2.14 -3.83 7.18
N LEU A 48 -1.65 -4.04 5.95
CA LEU A 48 -0.22 -4.14 5.64
C LEU A 48 0.46 -2.76 5.62
N ILE A 49 -0.30 -1.71 5.33
CA ILE A 49 0.13 -0.32 5.35
C ILE A 49 -0.90 0.55 6.06
N ASP A 50 -0.46 1.68 6.59
CA ASP A 50 -1.33 2.79 6.99
C ASP A 50 -1.30 3.89 5.93
N ILE A 51 -2.44 4.54 5.72
CA ILE A 51 -2.56 5.69 4.82
C ILE A 51 -3.05 6.87 5.65
N GLU A 52 -2.30 7.96 5.60
CA GLU A 52 -2.66 9.27 6.16
C GLU A 52 -2.81 10.27 5.01
N GLU A 53 -3.92 10.99 4.95
CA GLU A 53 -4.06 12.10 3.99
C GLU A 53 -3.40 13.36 4.54
N LEU A 54 -2.45 13.90 3.78
CA LEU A 54 -1.79 15.16 4.10
C LEU A 54 -2.71 16.30 3.63
N HIS A 55 -3.44 16.87 4.59
CA HIS A 55 -4.23 18.10 4.43
C HIS A 55 -3.35 19.34 4.36
#